data_AF-A0A7C6P1X5-F1
#
_entry.id   AF-A0A7C6P1X5-F1
#
_cell.length_a   1.000
_cell.length_b   1.000
_cell.length_c   1.000
_cell.angle_alpha   90.00
_cell.angle_beta   90.00
_cell.angle_gamma   90.00
#
_symmetry.space_group_name_H-M   'P 1'
#
loop_
_entity.id
_entity.type
_entity.pdbx_description
1 polymer ?
#
loop_
_entity_poly.entity_id
_entity_poly.type
_entity_poly.pdbx_seq_one_letter_code
_entity_poly.pdbx_strand_id
1 'polypeptide(L)'
;MKNEIRVDDKKETNVNEADIKLTEVISVEVLQKLQDAFSKATGVASLTTDINGTPITKGSGHTDFCMKLSRGSEKGLHRCIKSDVFGGAESARAGKPVVYYCSNGLMDFGAPIMINGKQIGSILGGQILPYPPDKDKFTKIAQEIGVDPKEYLAALEKVKIVPEEQIQAAAELLYLVAGELSKSGFQSYCMKKMSAHLHKSVLQMMATIEELTASASEVTNNQNILNEEISNVKKVLGQINDVSVSIKNIADETNLLGLNASIEAARAGDAGRGFNIVAEMIRSLSKDSKDTVGRIKQFTSQINDSVNNTMNMGKLTVSTAEQQEIALKDIIDTIEEIVQMAGELENLATVNKLDNLP
;
A
#
# COMPACT_ATOMS: atom_id res chain seq x y z
N MET A 1 23.53 5.22 20.95
CA MET A 1 23.30 4.19 19.92
C MET A 1 22.10 4.65 19.11
N LYS A 2 22.31 5.07 17.85
CA LYS A 2 21.24 5.48 16.95
C LYS A 2 20.66 4.21 16.31
N ASN A 3 19.39 3.93 16.56
CA ASN A 3 18.64 2.92 15.82
C ASN A 3 18.30 3.50 14.44
N GLU A 4 19.01 3.08 13.41
CA GLU A 4 18.58 3.23 12.03
C GLU A 4 17.46 2.23 11.78
N ILE A 5 16.20 2.70 11.87
CA ILE A 5 15.06 2.01 11.27
C ILE A 5 15.23 2.22 9.77
N ARG A 6 15.83 1.23 9.13
CA ARG A 6 15.96 1.13 7.68
C ARG A 6 14.57 0.79 7.14
N VAL A 7 13.79 1.82 6.82
CA VAL A 7 12.54 1.66 6.07
C VAL A 7 12.92 1.26 4.66
N ASP A 8 12.80 -0.04 4.38
CA ASP A 8 13.05 -0.62 3.06
C ASP A 8 11.82 -0.34 2.17
N ASP A 9 11.65 0.94 1.80
CA ASP A 9 10.42 1.50 1.21
C ASP A 9 10.37 1.38 -0.33
N LYS A 10 10.90 0.29 -0.89
CA LYS A 10 10.89 0.06 -2.34
C LYS A 10 10.73 -1.41 -2.70
N LYS A 11 9.47 -1.86 -2.84
CA LYS A 11 8.93 -2.82 -3.85
C LYS A 11 7.67 -3.53 -3.34
N GLU A 12 6.50 -2.89 -3.34
CA GLU A 12 5.23 -3.64 -3.18
C GLU A 12 4.07 -3.18 -4.10
N THR A 13 4.31 -2.30 -5.07
CA THR A 13 3.24 -1.83 -5.98
C THR A 13 3.24 -2.45 -7.38
N ASN A 14 4.21 -3.29 -7.73
CA ASN A 14 4.18 -3.97 -9.03
C ASN A 14 3.43 -5.29 -8.88
N VAL A 15 2.16 -5.30 -9.31
CA VAL A 15 1.47 -6.54 -9.67
C VAL A 15 2.42 -7.33 -10.56
N ASN A 16 2.90 -8.48 -10.08
CA ASN A 16 3.81 -9.31 -10.86
C ASN A 16 3.01 -9.98 -11.98
N GLU A 17 2.98 -9.35 -13.16
CA GLU A 17 2.35 -9.87 -14.37
C GLU A 17 2.95 -11.23 -14.80
N ALA A 18 4.09 -11.62 -14.22
CA ALA A 18 4.72 -12.92 -14.47
C ALA A 18 3.85 -14.11 -14.02
N ASP A 19 2.98 -13.94 -13.03
CA ASP A 19 2.32 -15.07 -12.34
C ASP A 19 0.79 -15.05 -12.40
N ILE A 20 0.19 -14.12 -13.15
CA ILE A 20 -1.27 -13.97 -13.22
C ILE A 20 -1.89 -15.15 -13.97
N LYS A 21 -2.82 -15.85 -13.31
CA LYS A 21 -3.60 -16.92 -13.94
C LYS A 21 -4.83 -16.33 -14.65
N LEU A 22 -5.23 -16.95 -15.76
CA LEU A 22 -6.46 -16.58 -16.47
C LEU A 22 -7.68 -16.48 -15.55
N THR A 23 -7.83 -17.44 -14.63
CA THR A 23 -8.97 -17.52 -13.71
C THR A 23 -9.00 -16.43 -12.63
N GLU A 24 -7.90 -15.70 -12.43
CA GLU A 24 -7.85 -14.54 -11.52
C GLU A 24 -8.35 -13.26 -12.21
N VAL A 25 -8.37 -13.27 -13.54
CA VAL A 25 -8.72 -12.14 -14.41
C VAL A 25 -10.14 -12.30 -14.93
N ILE A 26 -10.44 -13.48 -15.49
CA ILE A 26 -11.74 -13.83 -16.06
C ILE A 26 -12.23 -15.09 -15.38
N SER A 27 -13.44 -15.06 -14.82
CA SER A 27 -14.00 -16.24 -14.15
C SER A 27 -14.31 -17.37 -15.15
N VAL A 28 -14.26 -18.61 -14.68
CA VAL A 28 -14.53 -19.80 -15.51
C VAL A 28 -15.96 -19.76 -16.05
N GLU A 29 -16.91 -19.24 -15.28
CA GLU A 29 -18.32 -19.11 -15.66
C GLU A 29 -18.49 -18.14 -16.84
N VAL A 30 -17.76 -17.02 -16.84
CA VAL A 30 -17.77 -16.05 -17.93
C VAL A 30 -17.19 -16.66 -19.21
N LEU A 31 -16.05 -17.33 -19.09
CA LEU A 31 -15.40 -18.01 -20.21
C LEU A 31 -16.31 -19.10 -20.80
N GLN A 32 -16.95 -19.90 -19.94
CA GLN A 32 -17.88 -20.94 -20.36
C GLN A 32 -19.10 -20.35 -21.08
N LYS A 33 -19.74 -19.31 -20.53
CA LYS A 33 -20.89 -18.63 -21.16
C LYS A 33 -20.53 -18.02 -22.51
N LEU A 34 -19.38 -17.33 -22.60
CA LEU A 34 -18.89 -16.75 -23.87
C LEU A 34 -18.75 -17.84 -24.93
N GLN A 35 -18.05 -18.92 -24.59
CA GLN A 35 -17.80 -19.99 -25.56
C GLN A 35 -19.08 -20.75 -25.93
N ASP A 36 -20.02 -20.94 -25.00
CA ASP A 36 -21.29 -21.62 -25.25
C ASP A 36 -22.15 -20.80 -26.21
N ALA A 37 -22.24 -19.49 -25.97
CA ALA A 37 -22.94 -18.56 -26.85
C ALA A 37 -22.29 -18.50 -28.24
N PHE A 38 -20.95 -18.40 -28.28
CA PHE A 38 -20.20 -18.42 -29.53
C PHE A 38 -20.44 -19.72 -30.31
N SER A 39 -20.34 -20.87 -29.65
CA SER A 39 -20.52 -22.17 -30.28
C SER A 39 -21.94 -22.36 -30.79
N LYS A 40 -22.95 -21.94 -30.03
CA LYS A 40 -24.35 -21.97 -30.44
C LYS A 40 -24.63 -21.05 -31.65
N ALA A 41 -24.02 -19.87 -31.70
CA ALA A 41 -24.24 -18.89 -32.76
C ALA A 41 -23.52 -19.28 -34.06
N THR A 42 -22.28 -19.78 -33.96
CA THR A 42 -21.43 -20.06 -35.13
C THR A 42 -21.52 -21.51 -35.58
N GLY A 43 -21.93 -22.43 -34.69
CA GLY A 43 -21.83 -23.87 -34.88
C GLY A 43 -20.39 -24.39 -34.87
N VAL A 44 -19.44 -23.58 -34.41
CA VAL A 44 -18.03 -23.97 -34.27
C VAL A 44 -17.79 -24.45 -32.85
N ALA A 45 -17.06 -25.55 -32.70
CA ALA A 45 -16.76 -26.05 -31.37
C ALA A 45 -15.71 -25.15 -30.69
N SER A 46 -15.71 -25.07 -29.36
CA SER A 46 -14.81 -24.19 -28.61
C SER A 46 -14.37 -24.79 -27.28
N LEU A 47 -13.14 -24.49 -26.87
CA LEU A 47 -12.53 -24.88 -25.60
C LEU A 47 -11.54 -23.81 -25.14
N THR A 48 -11.64 -23.36 -23.89
CA THR A 48 -10.65 -22.43 -23.29
C THR A 48 -9.63 -23.20 -22.46
N THR A 49 -8.35 -22.86 -22.61
CA THR A 49 -7.23 -23.47 -21.90
C THR A 49 -6.35 -22.44 -21.20
N ASP A 50 -5.58 -22.89 -20.22
CA ASP A 50 -4.46 -22.12 -19.66
C ASP A 50 -3.28 -22.05 -20.64
N ILE A 51 -2.19 -21.40 -20.22
CA ILE A 51 -0.94 -21.27 -21.00
C ILE A 51 -0.26 -22.60 -21.33
N ASN A 52 -0.58 -23.67 -20.60
CA ASN A 52 -0.02 -25.01 -20.80
C ASN A 52 -0.92 -25.89 -21.69
N GLY A 53 -2.06 -25.36 -22.16
CA GLY A 53 -3.05 -26.13 -22.90
C GLY A 53 -3.97 -26.97 -22.01
N THR A 54 -3.93 -26.79 -20.68
CA THR A 54 -4.85 -27.46 -19.75
C THR A 54 -6.24 -26.86 -19.89
N PRO A 55 -7.30 -27.65 -20.11
CA PRO A 55 -8.67 -27.15 -20.16
C PRO A 55 -9.07 -26.40 -18.89
N ILE A 56 -9.55 -25.16 -19.07
CA ILE A 56 -10.17 -24.36 -18.00
C ILE A 56 -11.69 -24.48 -18.07
N THR A 57 -12.26 -24.56 -19.28
CA THR A 57 -13.70 -24.74 -19.49
C THR A 57 -14.03 -26.17 -19.92
N LYS A 58 -15.33 -26.53 -19.87
CA LYS A 58 -15.83 -27.72 -20.56
C LYS A 58 -16.02 -27.38 -22.03
N GLY A 59 -15.67 -28.29 -22.94
CA GLY A 59 -15.83 -28.01 -24.36
C GLY A 59 -17.28 -27.82 -24.80
N SER A 60 -17.48 -26.93 -25.76
CA SER A 60 -18.80 -26.54 -26.28
C SER A 60 -18.93 -26.89 -27.75
N GLY A 61 -20.09 -27.41 -28.15
CA GLY A 61 -20.38 -27.78 -29.54
C GLY A 61 -19.46 -28.85 -30.14
N HIS A 62 -18.78 -29.64 -29.30
CA HIS A 62 -17.91 -30.70 -29.77
C HIS A 62 -18.69 -31.79 -30.55
N THR A 63 -18.09 -32.27 -31.62
CA THR A 63 -18.62 -33.29 -32.52
C THR A 63 -18.27 -34.71 -32.07
N ASP A 64 -19.12 -35.67 -32.41
CA ASP A 64 -18.83 -37.09 -32.20
C ASP A 64 -17.58 -37.56 -32.97
N PHE A 65 -17.35 -37.00 -34.17
CA PHE A 65 -16.16 -37.27 -34.97
C PHE A 65 -14.87 -36.99 -34.20
N CYS A 66 -14.79 -35.85 -33.52
CA CYS A 66 -13.62 -35.51 -32.72
C CYS A 66 -13.61 -36.23 -31.38
N MET A 67 -14.73 -36.25 -30.65
CA MET A 67 -14.73 -36.70 -29.25
C MET A 67 -14.78 -38.21 -29.09
N LYS A 68 -15.62 -38.90 -29.87
CA LYS A 68 -15.81 -40.35 -29.74
C LYS A 68 -14.84 -41.14 -30.61
N LEU A 69 -14.52 -40.63 -31.80
CA LEU A 69 -13.73 -41.38 -32.78
C LEU A 69 -12.26 -40.95 -32.79
N SER A 70 -11.99 -39.67 -33.08
CA SER A 70 -10.61 -39.19 -33.17
C SER A 70 -9.90 -39.26 -31.80
N ARG A 71 -10.41 -38.55 -30.79
CA ARG A 71 -9.90 -38.58 -29.41
C ARG A 71 -10.20 -39.88 -28.67
N GLY A 72 -11.11 -40.72 -29.18
CA GLY A 72 -11.40 -42.04 -28.60
C GLY A 72 -10.34 -43.10 -28.91
N SER A 73 -9.50 -42.86 -29.92
CA SER A 73 -8.32 -43.70 -30.21
C SER A 73 -7.06 -43.15 -29.56
N GLU A 74 -6.14 -44.01 -29.12
CA GLU A 74 -4.88 -43.58 -28.50
C GLU A 74 -4.05 -42.68 -29.44
N LYS A 75 -3.87 -43.11 -30.70
CA LYS A 75 -3.14 -42.36 -31.72
C LYS A 75 -3.83 -41.06 -32.11
N GLY A 76 -5.15 -41.08 -32.23
CA GLY A 76 -5.93 -39.89 -32.58
C GLY A 76 -5.98 -38.88 -31.44
N LEU A 77 -6.04 -39.31 -30.18
CA LEU A 77 -5.90 -38.44 -29.01
C LEU A 77 -4.55 -37.72 -28.99
N HIS A 78 -3.46 -38.45 -29.24
CA HIS A 78 -2.13 -37.85 -29.33
C HIS A 78 -2.04 -36.79 -30.45
N ARG A 79 -2.62 -37.08 -31.63
CA ARG A 79 -2.74 -36.13 -32.74
C ARG A 79 -3.55 -34.88 -32.38
N CYS A 80 -4.65 -35.06 -31.64
CA CYS A 80 -5.50 -33.97 -31.17
C CYS A 80 -4.75 -33.07 -30.18
N ILE A 81 -4.12 -33.64 -29.15
CA ILE A 81 -3.35 -32.86 -28.16
C ILE A 81 -2.24 -32.06 -28.83
N LYS A 82 -1.53 -32.65 -29.80
CA LYS A 82 -0.50 -31.94 -30.57
C LYS A 82 -1.08 -30.75 -31.35
N SER A 83 -2.27 -30.89 -31.91
CA SER A 83 -2.95 -29.83 -32.65
C SER A 83 -3.44 -28.71 -31.71
N ASP A 84 -3.96 -29.06 -30.53
CA ASP A 84 -4.37 -28.10 -29.50
C ASP A 84 -3.17 -27.26 -29.01
N VAL A 85 -2.05 -27.93 -28.68
CA VAL A 85 -0.80 -27.27 -28.24
C VAL A 85 -0.24 -26.35 -29.34
N PHE A 86 -0.26 -26.82 -30.59
CA PHE A 86 0.17 -26.01 -31.73
C PHE A 86 -0.68 -24.74 -31.87
N GLY A 87 -2.01 -24.85 -31.86
CA GLY A 87 -2.90 -23.71 -31.98
C GLY A 87 -2.73 -22.70 -30.85
N GLY A 88 -2.60 -23.17 -29.62
CA GLY A 88 -2.32 -22.32 -28.46
C GLY A 88 -0.99 -21.57 -28.59
N ALA A 89 0.10 -22.29 -28.91
CA ALA A 89 1.44 -21.71 -28.98
C ALA A 89 1.62 -20.76 -30.18
N GLU A 90 1.13 -21.12 -31.36
CA GLU A 90 1.30 -20.30 -32.57
C GLU A 90 0.48 -19.02 -32.51
N SER A 91 -0.74 -19.10 -31.98
CA SER A 91 -1.58 -17.91 -31.81
C SER A 91 -0.97 -16.93 -30.80
N ALA A 92 -0.38 -17.45 -29.71
CA ALA A 92 0.36 -16.65 -28.75
C ALA A 92 1.61 -16.00 -29.36
N ARG A 93 2.40 -16.75 -30.12
CA ARG A 93 3.60 -16.25 -30.82
C ARG A 93 3.24 -15.17 -31.84
N ALA A 94 2.12 -15.35 -32.55
CA ALA A 94 1.64 -14.38 -33.53
C ALA A 94 0.97 -13.15 -32.88
N GLY A 95 0.54 -13.26 -31.62
CA GLY A 95 -0.23 -12.22 -30.92
C GLY A 95 -1.65 -12.01 -31.46
N LYS A 96 -2.13 -12.93 -32.30
CA LYS A 96 -3.42 -12.85 -33.02
C LYS A 96 -3.95 -14.25 -33.34
N PRO A 97 -5.21 -14.39 -33.78
CA PRO A 97 -5.76 -15.68 -34.17
C PRO A 97 -4.99 -16.35 -35.30
N VAL A 98 -4.86 -17.68 -35.20
CA VAL A 98 -4.25 -18.53 -36.23
C VAL A 98 -5.22 -19.66 -36.57
N VAL A 99 -5.66 -19.71 -37.83
CA VAL A 99 -6.45 -20.80 -38.40
C VAL A 99 -5.50 -21.83 -39.02
N TYR A 100 -5.76 -23.12 -38.80
CA TYR A 100 -4.91 -24.21 -39.27
C TYR A 100 -5.70 -25.51 -39.48
N TYR A 101 -5.13 -26.43 -40.25
CA TYR A 101 -5.63 -27.80 -40.30
C TYR A 101 -5.10 -28.61 -39.13
N CYS A 102 -6.00 -29.28 -38.41
CA CYS A 102 -5.62 -30.20 -37.36
C CYS A 102 -5.05 -31.49 -37.95
N SER A 103 -4.37 -32.28 -37.10
CA SER A 103 -3.72 -33.53 -37.51
C SER A 103 -4.70 -34.62 -37.99
N ASN A 104 -6.00 -34.43 -37.80
CA ASN A 104 -7.06 -35.33 -38.31
C ASN A 104 -7.82 -34.74 -39.51
N GLY A 105 -7.34 -33.62 -40.08
CA GLY A 105 -7.82 -33.08 -41.35
C GLY A 105 -8.99 -32.10 -41.27
N LEU A 106 -9.55 -31.85 -40.08
CA LEU A 106 -10.49 -30.74 -39.85
C LEU A 106 -9.76 -29.41 -39.72
N MET A 107 -10.50 -28.32 -39.79
CA MET A 107 -9.97 -26.97 -39.57
C MET A 107 -10.28 -26.51 -38.15
N ASP A 108 -9.23 -26.05 -37.48
CA ASP A 108 -9.24 -25.51 -36.12
C ASP A 108 -8.59 -24.11 -36.14
N PHE A 109 -8.73 -23.38 -35.04
CA PHE A 109 -8.03 -22.14 -34.79
C PHE A 109 -7.66 -22.00 -33.32
N GLY A 110 -6.61 -21.22 -33.06
CA GLY A 110 -6.26 -20.73 -31.74
C GLY A 110 -6.39 -19.22 -31.69
N ALA A 111 -7.03 -18.70 -30.66
CA ALA A 111 -7.10 -17.28 -30.32
C ALA A 111 -6.45 -17.06 -28.95
N PRO A 112 -5.40 -16.22 -28.84
CA PRO A 112 -4.69 -16.06 -27.57
C PRO A 112 -5.44 -15.07 -26.67
N ILE A 113 -5.47 -15.33 -25.36
CA ILE A 113 -5.95 -14.39 -24.35
C ILE A 113 -4.73 -13.70 -23.74
N MET A 114 -4.64 -12.38 -23.90
CA MET A 114 -3.44 -11.60 -23.61
C MET A 114 -3.69 -10.52 -22.57
N ILE A 115 -2.65 -10.19 -21.77
CA ILE A 115 -2.53 -9.00 -20.94
C ILE A 115 -1.17 -8.37 -21.22
N ASN A 116 -1.14 -7.08 -21.58
CA ASN A 116 0.11 -6.33 -21.81
C ASN A 116 1.14 -7.05 -22.71
N GLY A 117 0.66 -7.77 -23.74
CA GLY A 117 1.51 -8.51 -24.68
C GLY A 117 1.96 -9.89 -24.19
N LYS A 118 1.53 -10.34 -23.01
CA LYS A 118 1.77 -11.67 -22.47
C LYS A 118 0.52 -12.54 -22.51
N GLN A 119 0.68 -13.80 -22.90
CA GLN A 119 -0.41 -14.78 -22.88
C GLN A 119 -0.72 -15.25 -21.47
N ILE A 120 -2.01 -15.30 -21.15
CA ILE A 120 -2.54 -15.89 -19.91
C ILE A 120 -3.42 -17.11 -20.17
N GLY A 121 -3.82 -17.35 -21.42
CA GLY A 121 -4.50 -18.56 -21.87
C GLY A 121 -4.82 -18.51 -23.36
N SER A 122 -5.62 -19.45 -23.84
CA SER A 122 -6.07 -19.50 -25.23
C SER A 122 -7.51 -20.01 -25.32
N ILE A 123 -8.22 -19.53 -26.34
CA ILE A 123 -9.47 -20.13 -26.80
C ILE A 123 -9.15 -20.91 -28.07
N LEU A 124 -9.38 -22.21 -28.05
CA LEU A 124 -9.29 -23.09 -29.20
C LEU A 124 -10.69 -23.26 -29.77
N GLY A 125 -10.83 -23.12 -31.08
CA GLY A 125 -12.08 -23.40 -31.78
C GLY A 125 -11.86 -24.28 -33.00
N GLY A 126 -12.91 -24.91 -33.51
CA GLY A 126 -12.78 -25.75 -34.71
C GLY A 126 -13.78 -26.88 -34.80
N GLN A 127 -13.28 -28.05 -35.19
CA GLN A 127 -14.08 -29.24 -35.52
C GLN A 127 -15.04 -29.01 -36.68
N ILE A 128 -14.55 -28.33 -37.72
CA ILE A 128 -15.31 -27.93 -38.90
C ILE A 128 -14.51 -28.20 -40.17
N LEU A 129 -15.18 -28.09 -41.31
CA LEU A 129 -14.57 -28.23 -42.64
C LEU A 129 -14.74 -26.96 -43.46
N PRO A 130 -13.70 -26.47 -44.16
CA PRO A 130 -13.84 -25.31 -45.06
C PRO A 130 -14.58 -25.63 -46.36
N TYR A 131 -14.60 -26.90 -46.76
CA TYR A 131 -15.22 -27.40 -47.99
C TYR A 131 -15.54 -28.91 -47.86
N PRO A 132 -16.33 -29.51 -48.77
CA PRO A 132 -16.65 -30.94 -48.72
C PRO A 132 -15.40 -31.83 -48.61
N PRO A 133 -15.36 -32.81 -47.70
CA PRO A 133 -14.13 -33.55 -47.40
C PRO A 133 -13.79 -34.59 -48.46
N ASP A 134 -12.49 -34.78 -48.70
CA ASP A 134 -11.97 -35.89 -49.49
C ASP A 134 -12.09 -37.21 -48.69
N LYS A 135 -13.07 -38.04 -49.04
CA LYS A 135 -13.36 -39.29 -48.34
C LYS A 135 -12.19 -40.28 -48.36
N ASP A 136 -11.34 -40.27 -49.40
CA ASP A 136 -10.18 -41.16 -49.47
C ASP A 136 -9.10 -40.73 -48.49
N LYS A 137 -8.89 -39.41 -48.33
CA LYS A 137 -8.00 -38.85 -47.31
C LYS A 137 -8.45 -39.25 -45.91
N PHE A 138 -9.73 -39.07 -45.58
CA PHE A 138 -10.24 -39.37 -44.24
C PHE A 138 -10.32 -40.88 -43.96
N THR A 139 -10.49 -41.72 -44.98
CA THR A 139 -10.37 -43.19 -44.86
C THR A 139 -8.97 -43.60 -44.43
N LYS A 140 -7.93 -42.99 -45.02
CA LYS A 140 -6.53 -43.25 -44.62
C LYS A 140 -6.26 -42.79 -43.19
N ILE A 141 -6.74 -41.60 -42.82
CA ILE A 141 -6.61 -41.08 -41.45
C ILE A 141 -7.25 -42.06 -40.45
N ALA A 142 -8.46 -42.55 -40.72
CA ALA A 142 -9.15 -43.53 -39.87
C ALA A 142 -8.31 -44.81 -39.65
N GLN A 143 -7.74 -45.35 -40.73
CA GLN A 143 -6.87 -46.53 -40.67
C GLN A 143 -5.59 -46.27 -39.86
N GLU A 144 -4.96 -45.10 -40.02
CA GLU A 144 -3.74 -44.74 -39.30
C GLU A 144 -3.96 -44.62 -37.79
N ILE A 145 -5.11 -44.07 -37.38
CA ILE A 145 -5.47 -43.90 -35.97
C ILE A 145 -6.14 -45.15 -35.38
N GLY A 146 -6.47 -46.14 -36.20
CA GLY A 146 -7.05 -47.43 -35.77
C GLY A 146 -8.56 -47.37 -35.48
N VAL A 147 -9.30 -46.51 -36.19
CA VAL A 147 -10.75 -46.38 -36.08
C VAL A 147 -11.43 -46.99 -37.32
N ASP A 148 -12.62 -47.58 -37.16
CA ASP A 148 -13.37 -48.15 -38.28
C ASP A 148 -13.67 -47.05 -39.34
N PRO A 149 -13.22 -47.22 -40.60
CA PRO A 149 -13.39 -46.18 -41.60
C PRO A 149 -14.84 -45.86 -41.96
N LYS A 150 -15.76 -46.84 -41.86
CA LYS A 150 -17.18 -46.58 -42.18
C LYS A 150 -17.81 -45.71 -41.09
N GLU A 151 -17.54 -46.03 -39.82
CA GLU A 151 -17.99 -45.21 -38.69
C GLU A 151 -17.38 -43.80 -38.73
N TYR A 152 -16.09 -43.69 -39.04
CA TYR A 152 -15.38 -42.43 -39.17
C TYR A 152 -15.97 -41.52 -40.25
N LEU A 153 -16.23 -42.06 -41.43
CA LEU A 153 -16.83 -41.32 -42.54
C LEU A 153 -18.29 -40.94 -42.25
N ALA A 154 -19.07 -41.80 -41.60
CA ALA A 154 -20.45 -41.49 -41.21
C ALA A 154 -20.52 -40.33 -40.18
N ALA A 155 -19.54 -40.24 -39.28
CA ALA A 155 -19.42 -39.10 -38.38
C ALA A 155 -18.90 -37.85 -39.09
N LEU A 156 -17.97 -37.99 -40.05
CA LEU A 156 -17.44 -36.90 -40.87
C LEU A 156 -18.52 -36.20 -41.68
N GLU A 157 -19.50 -36.94 -42.23
CA GLU A 157 -20.64 -36.37 -42.96
C GLU A 157 -21.53 -35.46 -42.11
N LYS A 158 -21.47 -35.58 -40.79
CA LYS A 158 -22.19 -34.72 -39.83
C LYS A 158 -21.37 -33.48 -39.42
N VAL A 159 -20.10 -33.40 -39.80
CA VAL A 159 -19.24 -32.24 -39.50
C VAL A 159 -19.71 -31.06 -40.34
N LYS A 160 -19.87 -29.90 -39.68
CA LYS A 160 -20.34 -28.68 -40.33
C LYS A 160 -19.31 -28.16 -41.33
N ILE A 161 -19.77 -27.79 -42.52
CA ILE A 161 -18.97 -27.08 -43.50
C ILE A 161 -19.16 -25.57 -43.29
N VAL A 162 -18.08 -24.86 -43.02
CA VAL A 162 -18.03 -23.41 -42.75
C VAL A 162 -16.90 -22.82 -43.61
N PRO A 163 -17.18 -21.90 -44.55
CA PRO A 163 -16.14 -21.30 -45.39
C PRO A 163 -14.99 -20.70 -44.58
N GLU A 164 -13.76 -20.85 -45.06
CA GLU A 164 -12.55 -20.42 -44.34
C GLU A 164 -12.58 -18.94 -43.93
N GLU A 165 -13.15 -18.06 -44.76
CA GLU A 165 -13.36 -16.64 -44.43
C GLU A 165 -14.25 -16.45 -43.18
N GLN A 166 -15.30 -17.27 -43.03
CA GLN A 166 -16.16 -17.24 -41.83
C GLN A 166 -15.43 -17.80 -40.60
N ILE A 167 -14.53 -18.78 -40.78
CA ILE A 167 -13.70 -19.32 -39.69
C ILE A 167 -12.75 -18.25 -39.18
N GLN A 168 -12.07 -17.54 -40.09
CA GLN A 168 -11.19 -16.44 -39.74
C GLN A 168 -11.96 -15.32 -39.02
N ALA A 169 -13.13 -14.95 -39.52
CA ALA A 169 -13.98 -13.94 -38.88
C ALA A 169 -14.46 -14.37 -37.48
N ALA A 170 -14.80 -15.65 -37.31
CA ALA A 170 -15.22 -16.20 -36.02
C ALA A 170 -14.06 -16.24 -35.01
N ALA A 171 -12.86 -16.59 -35.46
CA ALA A 171 -11.66 -16.57 -34.64
C ALA A 171 -11.28 -15.13 -34.20
N GLU A 172 -11.40 -14.16 -35.11
CA GLU A 172 -11.17 -12.74 -34.83
C GLU A 172 -12.19 -12.19 -33.82
N LEU A 173 -13.47 -12.54 -33.95
CA LEU A 173 -14.51 -12.16 -33.00
C LEU A 173 -14.19 -12.64 -31.58
N LEU A 174 -13.83 -13.92 -31.43
CA LEU A 174 -13.45 -14.46 -30.11
C LEU A 174 -12.23 -13.76 -29.53
N TYR A 175 -11.23 -13.47 -30.36
CA TYR A 175 -10.03 -12.77 -29.92
C TYR A 175 -10.32 -11.35 -29.41
N LEU A 176 -11.12 -10.58 -30.14
CA LEU A 176 -11.49 -9.23 -29.73
C LEU A 176 -12.29 -9.23 -28.43
N VAL A 177 -13.28 -10.12 -28.32
CA VAL A 177 -14.11 -10.21 -27.11
C VAL A 177 -13.30 -10.72 -25.91
N ALA A 178 -12.49 -11.76 -26.10
CA ALA A 178 -11.62 -12.27 -25.03
C ALA A 178 -10.56 -11.24 -24.62
N GLY A 179 -10.05 -10.44 -25.56
CA GLY A 179 -9.14 -9.33 -25.30
C GLY A 179 -9.76 -8.25 -24.42
N GLU A 180 -10.99 -7.81 -24.72
CA GLU A 180 -11.68 -6.83 -23.89
C GLU A 180 -12.07 -7.39 -22.51
N LEU A 181 -12.49 -8.65 -22.43
CA LEU A 181 -12.73 -9.31 -21.13
C LEU A 181 -11.45 -9.45 -20.31
N SER A 182 -10.33 -9.79 -20.95
CA SER A 182 -9.01 -9.88 -20.30
C SER A 182 -8.59 -8.53 -19.74
N LYS A 183 -8.71 -7.46 -20.54
CA LYS A 183 -8.40 -6.09 -20.12
C LYS A 183 -9.27 -5.62 -18.96
N SER A 184 -10.59 -5.79 -19.06
CA SER A 184 -11.54 -5.42 -18.01
C SER A 184 -11.33 -6.24 -16.73
N GLY A 185 -11.10 -7.54 -16.86
CA GLY A 185 -10.79 -8.43 -15.76
C GLY A 185 -9.47 -8.06 -15.06
N PHE A 186 -8.46 -7.66 -15.83
CA PHE A 186 -7.16 -7.23 -15.29
C PHE A 186 -7.29 -5.91 -14.53
N GLN A 187 -8.06 -4.96 -15.06
CA GLN A 187 -8.38 -3.72 -14.34
C GLN A 187 -9.09 -4.01 -13.00
N SER A 188 -10.07 -4.92 -12.98
CA SER A 188 -10.73 -5.36 -11.75
C SER A 188 -9.76 -6.04 -10.78
N TYR A 189 -8.87 -6.90 -11.27
CA TYR A 189 -7.83 -7.54 -10.47
C TYR A 189 -6.91 -6.51 -9.79
N CYS A 190 -6.41 -5.55 -10.55
CA CYS A 190 -5.57 -4.46 -10.04
C CYS A 190 -6.33 -3.61 -9.02
N MET A 191 -7.61 -3.33 -9.27
CA MET A 191 -8.47 -2.59 -8.35
C MET A 191 -8.59 -3.28 -6.99
N LYS A 192 -8.82 -4.60 -6.97
CA LYS A 192 -8.90 -5.39 -5.73
C LYS A 192 -7.60 -5.37 -4.95
N LYS A 193 -6.47 -5.54 -5.64
CA LYS A 193 -5.14 -5.48 -5.01
C LYS A 193 -4.85 -4.10 -4.42
N MET A 194 -5.19 -3.04 -5.15
CA MET A 194 -5.05 -1.66 -4.69
C MET A 194 -5.93 -1.37 -3.48
N SER A 195 -7.20 -1.80 -3.50
CA SER A 195 -8.13 -1.63 -2.37
C SER A 195 -7.64 -2.34 -1.10
N ALA A 196 -7.16 -3.59 -1.23
CA ALA A 196 -6.57 -4.31 -0.10
C ALA A 196 -5.33 -3.60 0.48
N HIS A 197 -4.48 -3.02 -0.37
CA HIS A 197 -3.33 -2.24 0.07
C HIS A 197 -3.77 -0.95 0.76
N LEU A 198 -4.75 -0.21 0.19
CA LEU A 198 -5.31 0.99 0.80
C LEU A 198 -5.87 0.69 2.20
N HIS A 199 -6.60 -0.40 2.37
CA HIS A 199 -7.12 -0.82 3.68
C HIS A 199 -6.00 -1.04 4.70
N LYS A 200 -4.92 -1.73 4.31
CA LYS A 200 -3.75 -1.93 5.17
C LYS A 200 -3.09 -0.60 5.56
N SER A 201 -2.93 0.32 4.59
CA SER A 201 -2.36 1.65 4.85
C SER A 201 -3.24 2.48 5.79
N VAL A 202 -4.57 2.41 5.66
CA VAL A 202 -5.51 3.06 6.58
C VAL A 202 -5.34 2.56 8.01
N LEU A 203 -5.26 1.24 8.23
CA LEU A 203 -5.05 0.68 9.56
C LEU A 203 -3.74 1.16 10.19
N GLN A 204 -2.68 1.28 9.40
CA GLN A 204 -1.40 1.83 9.87
C GLN A 204 -1.52 3.32 10.25
N MET A 205 -2.20 4.12 9.43
CA MET A 205 -2.43 5.54 9.74
C MET A 205 -3.24 5.72 11.02
N MET A 206 -4.29 4.92 11.24
CA MET A 206 -5.08 4.96 12.48
C MET A 206 -4.21 4.70 13.72
N ALA A 207 -3.35 3.68 13.68
CA ALA A 207 -2.44 3.38 14.78
C ALA A 207 -1.47 4.54 15.05
N THR A 208 -0.93 5.18 14.00
CA THR A 208 -0.05 6.35 14.16
C THR A 208 -0.79 7.56 14.73
N ILE A 209 -2.07 7.77 14.38
CA ILE A 209 -2.89 8.85 14.94
C ILE A 209 -3.17 8.62 16.43
N GLU A 210 -3.46 7.39 16.84
CA GLU A 210 -3.63 7.05 18.25
C GLU A 210 -2.35 7.37 19.05
N GLU A 211 -1.18 6.98 18.52
CA GLU A 211 0.12 7.28 19.14
C GLU A 211 0.38 8.80 19.22
N LEU A 212 0.10 9.54 18.15
CA LEU A 212 0.27 11.00 18.13
C LEU A 212 -0.68 11.72 19.09
N THR A 213 -1.91 11.22 19.23
CA THR A 213 -2.90 11.76 20.17
C THR A 213 -2.44 11.54 21.61
N ALA A 214 -1.96 10.34 21.93
CA ALA A 214 -1.38 10.04 23.24
C ALA A 214 -0.16 10.93 23.54
N SER A 215 0.72 11.11 22.55
CA SER A 215 1.91 11.97 22.68
C SER A 215 1.55 13.44 22.92
N ALA A 216 0.56 13.99 22.20
CA ALA A 216 0.11 15.37 22.41
C ALA A 216 -0.45 15.60 23.83
N SER A 217 -1.22 14.63 24.33
CA SER A 217 -1.73 14.64 25.72
C SER A 217 -0.59 14.58 26.75
N GLU A 218 0.42 13.73 26.51
CA GLU A 218 1.59 13.62 27.38
C GLU A 218 2.40 14.92 27.42
N VAL A 219 2.61 15.57 26.26
CA VAL A 219 3.29 16.87 26.17
C VAL A 219 2.57 17.92 27.01
N THR A 220 1.24 17.98 26.91
CA THR A 220 0.41 18.91 27.70
C THR A 220 0.53 18.64 29.20
N ASN A 221 0.48 17.37 29.61
CA ASN A 221 0.66 16.99 31.00
C ASN A 221 2.05 17.35 31.54
N ASN A 222 3.11 17.04 30.78
CA ASN A 222 4.49 17.39 31.13
C ASN A 222 4.67 18.92 31.24
N GLN A 223 3.98 19.69 30.40
CA GLN A 223 4.03 21.14 30.49
C GLN A 223 3.32 21.69 31.75
N ASN A 224 2.25 21.06 32.20
CA ASN A 224 1.59 21.41 33.48
C ASN A 224 2.52 21.16 34.67
N ILE A 225 3.18 20.01 34.72
CA ILE A 225 4.19 19.70 35.74
C ILE A 225 5.33 20.73 35.72
N LEU A 226 5.83 21.07 34.52
CA LEU A 226 6.89 22.08 34.37
C LEU A 226 6.44 23.46 34.87
N ASN A 227 5.18 23.84 34.65
CA ASN A 227 4.64 25.11 35.14
C ASN A 227 4.56 25.15 36.68
N GLU A 228 4.25 24.03 37.33
CA GLU A 228 4.28 23.93 38.79
C GLU A 228 5.71 24.09 39.34
N GLU A 229 6.68 23.42 38.73
CA GLU A 229 8.09 23.55 39.12
C GLU A 229 8.62 24.98 38.90
N ILE A 230 8.23 25.64 37.80
CA ILE A 230 8.52 27.06 37.56
C ILE A 230 7.94 27.95 38.69
N SER A 231 6.72 27.66 39.13
CA SER A 231 6.10 28.38 40.25
C SER A 231 6.88 28.20 41.55
N ASN A 232 7.35 26.98 41.83
CA ASN A 232 8.20 26.67 42.98
C ASN A 232 9.52 27.44 42.93
N VAL A 233 10.18 27.49 41.77
CA VAL A 233 11.41 28.28 41.59
C VAL A 233 11.15 29.77 41.82
N LYS A 234 10.06 30.33 41.31
CA LYS A 234 9.69 31.74 41.57
C LYS A 234 9.50 32.02 43.07
N LYS A 235 8.89 31.09 43.81
CA LYS A 235 8.71 31.21 45.26
C LYS A 235 10.06 31.24 46.00
N VAL A 236 10.98 30.34 45.63
CA VAL A 236 12.34 30.29 46.21
C VAL A 236 13.12 31.57 45.88
N LEU A 237 13.02 32.09 44.65
CA LEU A 237 13.65 33.37 44.28
C LEU A 237 13.14 34.54 45.14
N GLY A 238 11.84 34.57 45.45
CA GLY A 238 11.27 35.55 46.37
C GLY A 238 11.91 35.48 47.76
N GLN A 239 12.03 34.27 48.32
CA GLN A 239 12.67 34.05 49.62
C GLN A 239 14.15 34.48 49.62
N ILE A 240 14.89 34.18 48.55
CA ILE A 240 16.30 34.63 48.41
C ILE A 240 16.38 36.16 48.39
N ASN A 241 15.46 36.83 47.70
CA ASN A 241 15.42 38.27 47.66
C ASN A 241 15.13 38.88 49.05
N ASP A 242 14.22 38.29 49.82
CA ASP A 242 13.90 38.73 51.18
C ASP A 242 15.10 38.57 52.13
N VAL A 243 15.80 37.43 52.05
CA VAL A 243 17.04 37.18 52.80
C VAL A 243 18.13 38.18 52.37
N SER A 244 18.26 38.46 51.08
CA SER A 244 19.23 39.42 50.54
C SER A 244 18.99 40.83 51.07
N VAL A 245 17.73 41.27 51.16
CA VAL A 245 17.35 42.55 51.77
C VAL A 245 17.73 42.57 53.26
N SER A 246 17.50 41.47 53.98
CA SER A 246 17.87 41.36 55.40
C SER A 246 19.40 41.45 55.60
N ILE A 247 20.19 40.77 54.78
CA ILE A 247 21.67 40.83 54.82
C ILE A 247 22.15 42.25 54.52
N LYS A 248 21.53 42.95 53.55
CA LYS A 248 21.86 44.33 53.24
C LYS A 248 21.64 45.23 54.46
N ASN A 249 20.49 45.09 55.13
CA ASN A 249 20.18 45.88 56.33
C ASN A 249 21.19 45.61 57.46
N ILE A 250 21.55 44.35 57.69
CA ILE A 250 22.59 43.97 58.67
C ILE A 250 23.94 44.60 58.31
N ALA A 251 24.31 44.60 57.02
CA ALA A 251 25.55 45.22 56.56
C ALA A 251 25.52 46.76 56.67
N ASP A 252 24.35 47.40 56.47
CA ASP A 252 24.13 48.82 56.71
C ASP A 252 24.32 49.18 58.19
N GLU A 253 23.69 48.42 59.11
CA GLU A 253 23.83 48.59 60.55
C GLU A 253 25.25 48.33 61.05
N THR A 254 25.88 47.25 60.58
CA THR A 254 27.26 46.87 60.96
C THR A 254 28.26 47.94 60.49
N ASN A 255 28.05 48.52 59.31
CA ASN A 255 28.87 49.63 58.82
C ASN A 255 28.72 50.89 59.70
N LEU A 256 27.51 51.18 60.17
CA LEU A 256 27.26 52.29 61.11
C LEU A 256 27.91 52.04 62.48
N LEU A 257 27.83 50.81 63.01
CA LEU A 257 28.50 50.41 64.24
C LEU A 257 30.02 50.54 64.13
N GLY A 258 30.60 50.06 63.03
CA GLY A 258 32.03 50.21 62.76
C GLY A 258 32.46 51.68 62.61
N LEU A 259 31.62 52.53 62.02
CA LEU A 259 31.86 53.97 61.95
C LEU A 259 31.89 54.62 63.35
N ASN A 260 30.89 54.32 64.18
CA ASN A 260 30.83 54.84 65.55
C ASN A 260 32.03 54.37 66.39
N ALA A 261 32.42 53.10 66.25
CA ALA A 261 33.60 52.55 66.93
C ALA A 261 34.91 53.21 66.48
N SER A 262 35.06 53.49 65.18
CA SER A 262 36.22 54.20 64.62
C SER A 262 36.32 55.64 65.15
N ILE A 263 35.18 56.35 65.25
CA ILE A 263 35.11 57.69 65.84
C ILE A 263 35.56 57.66 67.32
N GLU A 264 35.05 56.73 68.11
CA GLU A 264 35.38 56.66 69.54
C GLU A 264 36.83 56.20 69.77
N ALA A 265 37.34 55.30 68.92
CA ALA A 265 38.75 54.91 68.91
C ALA A 265 39.69 56.09 68.57
N ALA A 266 39.32 56.95 67.61
CA ALA A 266 40.06 58.18 67.33
C ALA A 266 40.02 59.16 68.52
N ARG A 267 38.89 59.21 69.24
CA ARG A 267 38.68 60.05 70.42
C ARG A 267 39.55 59.65 71.62
N ALA A 268 39.83 58.35 71.77
CA ALA A 268 40.73 57.80 72.78
C ALA A 268 42.23 58.01 72.46
N GLY A 269 42.56 58.65 71.33
CA GLY A 269 43.93 58.98 70.94
C GLY A 269 44.83 57.75 70.83
N ASP A 270 46.01 57.79 71.45
CA ASP A 270 47.03 56.74 71.35
C ASP A 270 46.57 55.38 71.91
N ALA A 271 45.67 55.37 72.90
CA ALA A 271 45.12 54.16 73.50
C ALA A 271 44.08 53.46 72.58
N GLY A 272 43.49 54.19 71.64
CA GLY A 272 42.45 53.69 70.73
C GLY A 272 42.97 53.13 69.41
N ARG A 273 44.27 53.26 69.09
CA ARG A 273 44.85 52.85 67.79
C ARG A 273 44.51 51.41 67.40
N GLY A 274 44.61 50.45 68.33
CA GLY A 274 44.28 49.05 68.06
C GLY A 274 42.79 48.83 67.76
N PHE A 275 41.91 49.53 68.48
CA PHE A 275 40.47 49.48 68.25
C PHE A 275 40.06 50.12 66.93
N ASN A 276 40.77 51.17 66.48
CA ASN A 276 40.48 51.81 65.20
C ASN A 276 40.74 50.85 64.01
N ILE A 277 41.80 50.06 64.06
CA ILE A 277 42.11 49.04 63.03
C ILE A 277 40.95 48.02 62.94
N VAL A 278 40.46 47.54 64.08
CA VAL A 278 39.33 46.61 64.14
C VAL A 278 38.06 47.26 63.57
N ALA A 279 37.79 48.51 63.93
CA ALA A 279 36.63 49.25 63.43
C ALA A 279 36.68 49.47 61.90
N GLU A 280 37.84 49.78 61.33
CA GLU A 280 38.03 49.86 59.88
C GLU A 280 37.82 48.50 59.19
N MET A 281 38.30 47.42 59.79
CA MET A 281 38.08 46.06 59.28
C MET A 281 36.60 45.68 59.26
N ILE A 282 35.83 46.02 60.31
CA ILE A 282 34.38 45.81 60.38
C ILE A 282 33.66 46.60 59.26
N ARG A 283 34.07 47.85 59.01
CA ARG A 283 33.51 48.66 57.92
C ARG A 283 33.83 48.06 56.56
N SER A 284 35.06 47.58 56.34
CA SER A 284 35.44 46.89 55.10
C SER A 284 34.58 45.65 54.88
N LEU A 285 34.44 44.78 55.88
CA LEU A 285 33.63 43.57 55.80
C LEU A 285 32.15 43.87 55.52
N SER A 286 31.63 44.95 56.10
CA SER A 286 30.26 45.41 55.85
C SER A 286 30.07 45.88 54.41
N LYS A 287 31.06 46.58 53.84
CA LYS A 287 31.06 46.98 52.43
C LYS A 287 31.10 45.75 51.50
N ASP A 288 32.00 44.81 51.77
CA ASP A 288 32.11 43.57 51.00
C ASP A 288 30.82 42.75 51.05
N SER A 289 30.12 42.76 52.20
CA SER A 289 28.80 42.14 52.35
C SER A 289 27.73 42.81 51.48
N LYS A 290 27.72 44.15 51.39
CA LYS A 290 26.80 44.87 50.49
C LYS A 290 27.06 44.57 49.02
N ASP A 291 28.33 44.55 48.63
CA ASP A 291 28.72 44.24 47.25
C ASP A 291 28.32 42.80 46.90
N THR A 292 28.49 41.86 47.84
CA THR A 292 28.01 40.47 47.70
C THR A 292 26.49 40.40 47.52
N VAL A 293 25.72 41.12 48.32
CA VAL A 293 24.25 41.22 48.15
C VAL A 293 23.87 41.79 46.78
N GLY A 294 24.62 42.80 46.29
CA GLY A 294 24.45 43.34 44.95
C GLY A 294 24.59 42.27 43.87
N ARG A 295 25.60 41.40 43.99
CA ARG A 295 25.81 40.26 43.06
C ARG A 295 24.70 39.21 43.19
N ILE A 296 24.23 38.90 44.41
CA ILE A 296 23.10 37.98 44.61
C ILE A 296 21.85 38.51 43.89
N LYS A 297 21.54 39.80 44.04
CA LYS A 297 20.41 40.44 43.36
C LYS A 297 20.52 40.37 41.83
N GLN A 298 21.74 40.51 41.29
CA GLN A 298 21.98 40.34 39.86
C GLN A 298 21.68 38.90 39.41
N PHE A 299 22.17 37.90 40.15
CA PHE A 299 21.91 36.49 39.83
C PHE A 299 20.42 36.13 39.93
N THR A 300 19.72 36.58 40.98
CA THR A 300 18.27 36.30 41.09
C THR A 300 17.46 36.96 39.98
N SER A 301 17.85 38.16 39.53
CA SER A 301 17.25 38.80 38.35
C SER A 301 17.44 37.96 37.08
N GLN A 302 18.67 37.51 36.82
CA GLN A 302 18.97 36.66 35.66
C GLN A 302 18.19 35.34 35.68
N ILE A 303 18.04 34.71 36.85
CA ILE A 303 17.24 33.49 36.98
C ILE A 303 15.76 33.81 36.74
N ASN A 304 15.24 34.94 37.24
CA ASN A 304 13.85 35.35 36.99
C ASN A 304 13.56 35.53 35.49
N ASP A 305 14.46 36.19 34.77
CA ASP A 305 14.36 36.38 33.32
C ASP A 305 14.36 35.04 32.59
N SER A 306 15.27 34.13 32.96
CA SER A 306 15.33 32.76 32.42
C SER A 306 14.02 32.00 32.67
N VAL A 307 13.48 32.06 33.88
CA VAL A 307 12.21 31.41 34.23
C VAL A 307 11.04 31.97 33.41
N ASN A 308 10.98 33.29 33.20
CA ASN A 308 9.93 33.90 32.38
C ASN A 308 10.05 33.47 30.91
N ASN A 309 11.27 33.36 30.39
CA ASN A 309 11.51 32.84 29.04
C ASN A 309 11.07 31.37 28.91
N THR A 310 11.41 30.53 29.88
CA THR A 310 10.95 29.12 29.92
C THR A 310 9.43 29.02 29.98
N MET A 311 8.76 29.89 30.75
CA MET A 311 7.30 29.93 30.83
C MET A 311 6.66 30.31 29.48
N ASN A 312 7.27 31.25 28.75
CA ASN A 312 6.81 31.62 27.42
C ASN A 312 7.01 30.50 26.40
N MET A 313 8.14 29.79 26.45
CA MET A 313 8.34 28.59 25.61
C MET A 313 7.33 27.50 25.92
N GLY A 314 7.06 27.27 27.21
CA GLY A 314 6.04 26.34 27.64
C GLY A 314 4.65 26.62 27.07
N LYS A 315 4.24 27.89 27.02
CA LYS A 315 2.97 28.30 26.39
C LYS A 315 2.94 28.00 24.89
N LEU A 316 4.04 28.24 24.18
CA LEU A 316 4.15 27.90 22.76
C LEU A 316 4.07 26.38 22.54
N THR A 317 4.71 25.59 23.41
CA THR A 317 4.64 24.12 23.38
C THR A 317 3.19 23.63 23.51
N VAL A 318 2.43 24.15 24.47
CA VAL A 318 1.00 23.78 24.64
C VAL A 318 0.18 24.20 23.44
N SER A 319 0.35 25.43 22.94
CA SER A 319 -0.37 25.88 21.75
C SER A 319 -0.05 25.02 20.52
N THR A 320 1.18 24.52 20.39
CA THR A 320 1.57 23.60 19.31
C THR A 320 0.91 22.24 19.47
N ALA A 321 0.85 21.71 20.70
CA ALA A 321 0.17 20.45 21.00
C ALA A 321 -1.35 20.54 20.70
N GLU A 322 -2.01 21.63 21.08
CA GLU A 322 -3.43 21.88 20.76
C GLU A 322 -3.65 21.97 19.23
N GLN A 323 -2.77 22.64 18.50
CA GLN A 323 -2.84 22.69 17.03
C GLN A 323 -2.64 21.30 16.40
N GLN A 324 -1.77 20.49 16.98
CA GLN A 324 -1.55 19.11 16.54
C GLN A 324 -2.81 18.25 16.73
N GLU A 325 -3.53 18.39 17.84
CA GLU A 325 -4.81 17.69 18.06
C GLU A 325 -5.87 18.07 17.02
N ILE A 326 -5.96 19.36 16.66
CA ILE A 326 -6.88 19.82 15.60
C ILE A 326 -6.50 19.17 14.25
N ALA A 327 -5.21 19.22 13.89
CA ALA A 327 -4.74 18.62 12.64
C ALA A 327 -4.96 17.09 12.59
N LEU A 328 -4.82 16.40 13.73
CA LEU A 328 -5.11 14.97 13.82
C LEU A 328 -6.58 14.68 13.58
N LYS A 329 -7.49 15.54 14.05
CA LYS A 329 -8.92 15.41 13.76
C LYS A 329 -9.21 15.55 12.27
N ASP A 330 -8.61 16.53 11.59
CA ASP A 330 -8.77 16.68 10.15
C ASP A 330 -8.25 15.44 9.40
N ILE A 331 -7.15 14.83 9.86
CA ILE A 331 -6.63 13.58 9.27
C ILE A 331 -7.64 12.44 9.46
N ILE A 332 -8.29 12.32 10.62
CA ILE A 332 -9.32 11.30 10.85
C ILE A 332 -10.45 11.44 9.83
N ASP A 333 -10.95 12.66 9.62
CA ASP A 333 -12.01 12.92 8.63
C ASP A 333 -11.57 12.49 7.21
N THR A 334 -10.32 12.80 6.82
CA THR A 334 -9.78 12.34 5.52
C THR A 334 -9.64 10.82 5.42
N ILE A 335 -9.37 10.14 6.54
CA ILE A 335 -9.30 8.67 6.57
C ILE A 335 -10.67 8.06 6.33
N GLU A 336 -11.73 8.63 6.92
CA GLU A 336 -13.10 8.18 6.69
C GLU A 336 -13.48 8.28 5.20
N GLU A 337 -13.10 9.38 4.53
CA GLU A 337 -13.27 9.53 3.08
C GLU A 337 -12.50 8.46 2.29
N ILE A 338 -11.25 8.15 2.68
CA ILE A 338 -10.45 7.11 2.04
C ILE A 338 -11.09 5.73 2.21
N VAL A 339 -11.63 5.43 3.39
CA VAL A 339 -12.35 4.16 3.64
C VAL A 339 -13.58 4.05 2.75
N GLN A 340 -14.34 5.12 2.60
CA GLN A 340 -15.49 5.15 1.70
C GLN A 340 -15.06 4.88 0.25
N MET A 341 -14.03 5.60 -0.24
CA MET A 341 -13.50 5.41 -1.59
C MET A 341 -12.99 3.97 -1.81
N ALA A 342 -12.32 3.38 -0.82
CA ALA A 342 -11.85 2.00 -0.90
C ALA A 342 -13.01 1.00 -1.05
N GLY A 343 -14.13 1.24 -0.36
CA GLY A 343 -15.36 0.46 -0.51
C GLY A 343 -16.01 0.62 -1.88
N GLU A 344 -16.02 1.83 -2.44
CA GLU A 344 -16.50 2.09 -3.80
C GLU A 344 -15.64 1.35 -4.86
N LEU A 345 -14.32 1.35 -4.69
CA LEU A 345 -13.40 0.61 -5.58
C LEU A 345 -13.64 -0.90 -5.53
N GLU A 346 -13.92 -1.46 -4.36
CA GLU A 346 -14.26 -2.88 -4.20
C GLU A 346 -15.58 -3.24 -4.89
N ASN A 347 -16.59 -2.37 -4.77
CA ASN A 347 -17.86 -2.51 -5.48
C ASN A 347 -17.66 -2.47 -7.01
N LEU A 348 -16.90 -1.50 -7.53
CA LEU A 348 -16.60 -1.43 -8.97
C LEU A 348 -15.86 -2.67 -9.46
N ALA A 349 -14.96 -3.23 -8.65
CA ALA A 349 -14.24 -4.45 -9.00
C ALA A 349 -15.15 -5.71 -9.03
N THR A 350 -16.27 -5.71 -8.30
CA THR A 350 -17.21 -6.84 -8.24
C THR A 350 -18.35 -6.75 -9.26
N VAL A 351 -18.77 -5.54 -9.64
CA VAL A 351 -19.81 -5.29 -10.66
C VAL A 351 -19.46 -5.85 -12.05
N ASN A 352 -18.17 -6.07 -12.36
CA ASN A 352 -17.75 -6.72 -13.61
C ASN A 352 -18.02 -8.22 -13.70
N LYS A 353 -18.65 -8.85 -12.70
CA LYS A 353 -19.22 -10.19 -12.87
C LYS A 353 -20.45 -10.09 -13.78
N LEU A 354 -20.44 -10.81 -14.89
CA LEU A 354 -21.57 -10.94 -15.84
C LEU A 354 -22.79 -11.69 -15.25
N ASP A 355 -23.00 -11.59 -13.94
CA ASP A 355 -24.11 -12.19 -13.19
C ASP A 355 -25.45 -11.48 -13.46
N ASN A 356 -25.42 -10.30 -14.13
CA ASN A 356 -26.59 -9.49 -14.46
C ASN A 356 -26.96 -9.47 -15.96
N LEU A 357 -26.43 -10.38 -16.78
CA LEU A 357 -26.97 -10.56 -18.14
C LEU A 357 -28.15 -11.55 -18.08
N PRO A 358 -29.35 -11.15 -18.57
CA PRO A 358 -30.55 -11.98 -18.56
C PRO A 358 -30.41 -13.28 -19.38
#